data_AF-A0A967WU94-F1
#
_entry.id   AF-A0A967WU94-F1
#
_cell.length_a   1.000
_cell.length_b   1.000
_cell.length_c   1.000
_cell.angle_alpha   90.00
_cell.angle_beta   90.00
_cell.angle_gamma   90.00
#
_symmetry.space_group_name_H-M   'P 1'
#
loop_
_entity.id
_entity.type
_entity.pdbx_description
1 polymer ?
#
loop_
_entity_poly.entity_id
_entity_poly.type
_entity_poly.pdbx_seq_one_letter_code
_entity_poly.pdbx_strand_id
1 'polypeptide(L)'
;MVEINANGVTLEGLDLDATPPPGWAFQTSGIDSSGDDVTIQDNEIRNATDWAVSAGGMPFPSNVNILRNNVHDNGPGGIGCNCDDSGLWSNTVDAGGGTALSLVGDRGTIGGNVVTDGTVTAIGNDLLVRNNQISAGSANSTLYVQGDPVTVEDNSLSDATYYGIDASPGMVSSTSVTMWRNTFTQINTPIYLSDSDPSDAFALTATIGGSPSEANTFVNSGGTLGDLSYLVEMKGPTANVNAEHNNWGLCTAAEIEQEIYHQVDDPAQGLVDFEPFIAPGSCTAPTPTPTPTRAVTIPAQSWANFAWTGDTSAQEVADCFGEGRIA
;
A
#
# COMPACT_ATOMS: atom_id res chain seq x y z
N MET A 1 -8.20 11.01 31.81
CA MET A 1 -9.11 9.89 31.47
C MET A 1 -10.55 10.35 31.57
N VAL A 2 -11.25 10.34 30.44
CA VAL A 2 -12.72 10.41 30.35
C VAL A 2 -13.22 9.01 30.05
N GLU A 3 -14.20 8.53 30.80
CA GLU A 3 -14.75 7.18 30.62
C GLU A 3 -16.20 7.27 30.12
N ILE A 4 -16.49 6.62 28.98
CA ILE A 4 -17.81 6.58 28.33
C ILE A 4 -18.36 5.16 28.43
N ASN A 5 -19.35 4.97 29.32
CA ASN A 5 -20.02 3.67 29.53
C ASN A 5 -21.48 3.66 29.05
N ALA A 6 -21.92 4.71 28.36
CA ALA A 6 -23.29 4.85 27.87
C ALA A 6 -23.30 4.88 26.35
N ASN A 7 -24.38 4.33 25.77
CA ASN A 7 -24.58 4.33 24.32
C ASN A 7 -25.09 5.69 23.82
N GLY A 8 -24.86 5.99 22.55
CA GLY A 8 -25.38 7.21 21.89
C GLY A 8 -24.73 8.49 22.40
N VAL A 9 -23.48 8.40 22.89
CA VAL A 9 -22.74 9.54 23.43
C VAL A 9 -21.92 10.20 22.33
N THR A 10 -21.98 11.53 22.26
CA THR A 10 -21.03 12.34 21.49
C THR A 10 -20.12 13.10 22.45
N LEU A 11 -18.81 12.94 22.28
CA LEU A 11 -17.78 13.66 23.01
C LEU A 11 -16.98 14.52 22.02
N GLU A 12 -17.01 15.84 22.21
CA GLU A 12 -16.41 16.77 21.25
C GLU A 12 -15.75 18.00 21.89
N GLY A 13 -14.75 18.55 21.20
CA GLY A 13 -14.16 19.85 21.52
C GLY A 13 -13.36 19.90 22.82
N LEU A 14 -12.84 18.77 23.29
CA LEU A 14 -12.01 18.71 24.49
C LEU A 14 -10.53 18.95 24.18
N ASP A 15 -9.83 19.54 25.14
CA ASP A 15 -8.36 19.58 25.21
C ASP A 15 -7.93 18.76 26.43
N LEU A 16 -7.41 17.55 26.17
CA LEU A 16 -7.10 16.55 27.17
C LEU A 16 -5.59 16.33 27.30
N ASP A 17 -5.06 16.72 28.46
CA ASP A 17 -3.71 16.38 28.89
C ASP A 17 -3.74 15.12 29.76
N ALA A 18 -3.27 14.01 29.21
CA ALA A 18 -3.21 12.71 29.88
C ALA A 18 -1.86 12.45 30.58
N THR A 19 -1.07 13.50 30.84
CA THR A 19 0.20 13.41 31.57
C THR A 19 0.01 12.71 32.92
N PRO A 20 0.72 11.59 33.19
CA PRO A 20 0.66 10.95 34.49
C PRO A 20 1.21 11.87 35.59
N PRO A 21 0.60 11.89 36.79
CA PRO A 21 1.17 12.63 37.91
C PRO A 21 2.60 12.15 38.24
N PRO A 22 3.48 13.03 38.75
CA PRO A 22 4.84 12.64 39.11
C PRO A 22 4.88 11.42 40.04
N GLY A 23 5.71 10.43 39.71
CA GLY A 23 5.85 9.19 40.47
C GLY A 23 4.79 8.13 40.17
N TRP A 24 3.86 8.38 39.25
CA TRP A 24 2.98 7.34 38.70
C TRP A 24 3.72 6.55 37.62
N ALA A 25 3.79 5.23 37.81
CA ALA A 25 4.38 4.29 36.86
C ALA A 25 3.33 3.53 36.04
N PHE A 26 2.05 3.90 36.17
CA PHE A 26 0.94 3.27 35.46
C PHE A 26 0.66 3.96 34.13
N GLN A 27 0.13 3.18 33.21
CA GLN A 27 -0.42 3.62 31.94
C GLN A 27 -1.56 4.64 32.14
N THR A 28 -1.60 5.66 31.29
CA THR A 28 -2.64 6.68 31.26
C THR A 28 -3.28 6.73 29.88
N SER A 29 -4.61 6.73 29.87
CA SER A 29 -5.43 6.91 28.68
C SER A 29 -6.15 8.27 28.67
N GLY A 30 -6.38 8.81 27.48
CA GLY A 30 -7.13 10.04 27.28
C GLY A 30 -8.63 9.81 27.43
N ILE A 31 -9.22 9.09 26.48
CA ILE A 31 -10.64 8.74 26.43
C ILE A 31 -10.78 7.22 26.31
N ASP A 32 -11.55 6.61 27.20
CA ASP A 32 -11.92 5.21 27.13
C ASP A 32 -13.44 5.07 26.92
N SER A 33 -13.87 4.22 26.00
CA SER A 33 -15.28 3.98 25.69
C SER A 33 -15.60 2.50 25.60
N SER A 34 -16.73 2.10 26.18
CA SER A 34 -17.31 0.75 26.04
C SER A 34 -18.73 0.75 25.48
N GLY A 35 -19.28 1.93 25.15
CA GLY A 35 -20.64 2.08 24.64
C GLY A 35 -20.77 1.92 23.12
N ASP A 36 -21.96 1.54 22.67
CA ASP A 36 -22.37 1.56 21.26
C ASP A 36 -22.78 2.97 20.80
N ASP A 37 -22.77 3.20 19.48
CA ASP A 37 -23.22 4.46 18.86
C ASP A 37 -22.48 5.68 19.43
N VAL A 38 -21.20 5.51 19.76
CA VAL A 38 -20.35 6.56 20.34
C VAL A 38 -19.65 7.34 19.25
N THR A 39 -19.65 8.67 19.37
CA THR A 39 -18.87 9.56 18.51
C THR A 39 -17.85 10.35 19.34
N ILE A 40 -16.57 10.23 19.01
CA ILE A 40 -15.47 10.98 19.63
C ILE A 40 -14.86 11.86 18.53
N GLN A 41 -15.05 13.17 18.60
CA GLN A 41 -14.64 14.05 17.52
C GLN A 41 -14.04 15.40 17.92
N ASP A 42 -13.19 15.94 17.06
CA ASP A 42 -12.69 17.32 17.19
C ASP A 42 -12.02 17.58 18.56
N ASN A 43 -11.33 16.59 19.12
CA ASN A 43 -10.59 16.71 20.38
C ASN A 43 -9.08 16.84 20.15
N GLU A 44 -8.41 17.54 21.06
CA GLU A 44 -6.96 17.55 21.24
C GLU A 44 -6.60 16.59 22.39
N ILE A 45 -5.70 15.63 22.16
CA ILE A 45 -5.31 14.65 23.17
C ILE A 45 -3.79 14.43 23.16
N ARG A 46 -3.16 14.62 24.32
CA ARG A 46 -1.70 14.55 24.45
C ARG A 46 -1.20 13.91 25.73
N ASN A 47 0.06 13.47 25.72
CA ASN A 47 0.79 12.89 26.85
C ASN A 47 0.16 11.64 27.48
N ALA A 48 -0.72 10.92 26.77
CA ALA A 48 -1.14 9.59 27.16
C ALA A 48 0.06 8.65 27.11
N THR A 49 0.20 7.76 28.09
CA THR A 49 1.32 6.80 28.13
C THR A 49 0.95 5.42 27.57
N ASP A 50 -0.33 5.20 27.29
CA ASP A 50 -0.87 4.04 26.59
C ASP A 50 -1.68 4.51 25.37
N TRP A 51 -2.99 4.29 25.32
CA TRP A 51 -3.87 4.78 24.25
C TRP A 51 -4.39 6.20 24.52
N ALA A 52 -4.24 7.11 23.56
CA ALA A 52 -4.91 8.41 23.64
C ALA A 52 -6.43 8.26 23.58
N VAL A 53 -6.93 7.39 22.70
CA VAL A 53 -8.33 6.97 22.65
C VAL A 53 -8.39 5.45 22.56
N SER A 54 -9.18 4.81 23.42
CA SER A 54 -9.49 3.39 23.35
C SER A 54 -10.99 3.18 23.38
N ALA A 55 -11.54 2.62 22.31
CA ALA A 55 -12.92 2.13 22.30
C ALA A 55 -12.90 0.61 22.25
N GLY A 56 -13.56 -0.05 23.21
CA GLY A 56 -13.59 -1.50 23.25
C GLY A 56 -14.35 -2.03 24.45
N GLY A 57 -14.63 -3.31 24.40
CA GLY A 57 -15.41 -3.99 25.44
C GLY A 57 -15.72 -5.42 25.03
N MET A 58 -16.34 -6.16 25.94
CA MET A 58 -16.95 -7.45 25.62
C MET A 58 -18.42 -7.38 26.04
N PRO A 59 -19.37 -7.48 25.10
CA PRO A 59 -19.21 -7.62 23.64
C PRO A 59 -18.52 -6.40 22.98
N PHE A 60 -18.00 -6.58 21.75
CA PHE A 60 -17.45 -5.46 20.99
C PHE A 60 -18.52 -4.39 20.76
N PRO A 61 -18.26 -3.11 21.09
CA PRO A 61 -19.17 -2.03 20.78
C PRO A 61 -19.31 -1.87 19.27
N SER A 62 -20.47 -1.37 18.85
CA SER A 62 -20.81 -1.15 17.45
C SER A 62 -21.06 0.33 17.14
N ASN A 63 -20.91 0.72 15.87
CA ASN A 63 -21.15 2.09 15.38
C ASN A 63 -20.31 3.16 16.10
N VAL A 64 -19.09 2.83 16.50
CA VAL A 64 -18.16 3.77 17.12
C VAL A 64 -17.45 4.57 16.03
N ASN A 65 -17.55 5.89 16.09
CA ASN A 65 -16.94 6.81 15.14
C ASN A 65 -15.95 7.72 15.84
N ILE A 66 -14.67 7.58 15.52
CA ILE A 66 -13.59 8.40 16.07
C ILE A 66 -13.02 9.24 14.94
N LEU A 67 -13.32 10.54 14.94
CA LEU A 67 -13.04 11.37 13.77
C LEU A 67 -12.51 12.78 14.06
N ARG A 68 -11.60 13.27 13.23
CA ARG A 68 -11.03 14.62 13.32
C ARG A 68 -10.40 14.95 14.67
N ASN A 69 -9.87 13.95 15.38
CA ASN A 69 -9.11 14.19 16.59
C ASN A 69 -7.65 14.47 16.21
N ASN A 70 -6.98 15.31 17.00
CA ASN A 70 -5.56 15.57 16.91
C ASN A 70 -4.88 14.97 18.15
N VAL A 71 -4.06 13.95 17.90
CA VAL A 71 -3.45 13.09 18.91
C VAL A 71 -1.94 13.22 18.75
N HIS A 72 -1.25 13.78 19.72
CA HIS A 72 0.20 14.04 19.61
C HIS A 72 0.91 13.95 20.96
N ASP A 73 2.24 13.85 20.96
CA ASP A 73 3.06 13.70 22.16
C ASP A 73 2.62 12.54 23.08
N ASN A 74 2.06 11.48 22.50
CA ASN A 74 1.64 10.30 23.24
C ASN A 74 2.74 9.24 23.24
N GLY A 75 2.60 8.27 24.13
CA GLY A 75 3.36 7.02 24.10
C GLY A 75 2.98 6.18 22.86
N PRO A 76 3.23 4.87 22.90
CA PRO A 76 3.11 4.03 21.70
C PRO A 76 1.67 3.80 21.21
N GLY A 77 0.64 4.36 21.85
CA GLY A 77 -0.77 4.17 21.48
C GLY A 77 -1.46 5.48 21.07
N GLY A 78 -1.90 5.55 19.82
CA GLY A 78 -2.77 6.62 19.34
C GLY A 78 -4.24 6.33 19.61
N ILE A 79 -4.97 5.89 18.58
CA ILE A 79 -6.39 5.60 18.62
C ILE A 79 -6.62 4.10 18.36
N GLY A 80 -7.22 3.41 19.33
CA GLY A 80 -7.62 2.01 19.21
C GLY A 80 -9.15 1.87 19.25
N CYS A 81 -9.68 1.00 18.41
CA CYS A 81 -11.10 0.63 18.41
C CYS A 81 -11.24 -0.88 18.17
N ASN A 82 -11.59 -1.61 19.23
CA ASN A 82 -11.99 -3.00 19.17
C ASN A 82 -13.53 -3.05 19.05
N CYS A 83 -14.04 -2.87 17.84
CA CYS A 83 -15.41 -2.46 17.58
C CYS A 83 -15.88 -2.88 16.18
N ASP A 84 -17.16 -3.22 16.04
CA ASP A 84 -17.79 -3.61 14.76
C ASP A 84 -18.52 -2.41 14.12
N ASP A 85 -18.72 -2.43 12.80
CA ASP A 85 -19.48 -1.41 12.07
C ASP A 85 -19.00 0.03 12.37
N SER A 86 -17.69 0.19 12.58
CA SER A 86 -17.08 1.38 13.19
C SER A 86 -16.04 2.04 12.28
N GLY A 87 -15.58 3.23 12.62
CA GLY A 87 -14.52 3.84 11.82
C GLY A 87 -13.68 4.92 12.45
N LEU A 88 -12.46 5.02 11.93
CA LEU A 88 -11.42 5.96 12.29
C LEU A 88 -11.22 6.93 11.12
N TRP A 89 -11.70 8.16 11.25
CA TRP A 89 -11.82 9.08 10.10
C TRP A 89 -11.12 10.42 10.30
N SER A 90 -10.24 10.78 9.37
CA SER A 90 -9.66 12.13 9.32
C SER A 90 -8.98 12.59 10.61
N ASN A 91 -8.43 11.66 11.38
CA ASN A 91 -7.62 11.98 12.56
C ASN A 91 -6.20 12.34 12.13
N THR A 92 -5.55 13.18 12.91
CA THR A 92 -4.10 13.42 12.85
C THR A 92 -3.48 12.76 14.07
N VAL A 93 -2.57 11.82 13.87
CA VAL A 93 -2.00 11.02 14.96
C VAL A 93 -0.48 10.93 14.85
N ASP A 94 0.20 11.32 15.92
CA ASP A 94 1.60 11.04 16.19
C ASP A 94 1.70 10.06 17.37
N ALA A 95 2.28 8.88 17.12
CA ALA A 95 2.31 7.76 18.08
C ALA A 95 3.73 7.32 18.45
N GLY A 96 4.75 8.14 18.19
CA GLY A 96 6.12 7.92 18.66
C GLY A 96 6.72 6.55 18.32
N GLY A 97 6.37 5.99 17.15
CA GLY A 97 6.85 4.72 16.64
C GLY A 97 6.01 3.50 17.00
N GLY A 98 4.92 3.68 17.74
CA GLY A 98 4.00 2.61 18.14
C GLY A 98 2.84 2.38 17.17
N THR A 99 1.69 1.97 17.69
CA THR A 99 0.44 1.84 16.91
C THR A 99 -0.32 3.15 16.95
N ALA A 100 -0.38 3.85 15.83
CA ALA A 100 -1.09 5.12 15.70
C ALA A 100 -2.60 4.92 15.58
N LEU A 101 -3.04 3.98 14.74
CA LEU A 101 -4.45 3.66 14.55
C LEU A 101 -4.61 2.15 14.61
N SER A 102 -5.62 1.66 15.33
CA SER A 102 -5.97 0.24 15.37
C SER A 102 -7.47 0.07 15.27
N LEU A 103 -7.93 -0.65 14.25
CA LEU A 103 -9.33 -1.08 14.13
C LEU A 103 -9.35 -2.61 14.14
N VAL A 104 -9.96 -3.17 15.18
CA VAL A 104 -10.14 -4.60 15.36
C VAL A 104 -11.64 -4.90 15.44
N GLY A 105 -12.19 -5.55 14.43
CA GLY A 105 -13.61 -5.83 14.32
C GLY A 105 -14.05 -5.90 12.86
N ASP A 106 -15.32 -6.18 12.63
CA ASP A 106 -15.84 -6.42 11.29
C ASP A 106 -16.53 -5.16 10.72
N ARG A 107 -16.56 -5.04 9.39
CA ARG A 107 -17.29 -4.00 8.63
C ARG A 107 -16.85 -2.57 8.98
N GLY A 108 -15.59 -2.42 9.33
CA GLY A 108 -14.99 -1.16 9.76
C GLY A 108 -14.28 -0.39 8.64
N THR A 109 -13.98 0.89 8.88
CA THR A 109 -13.18 1.70 7.95
C THR A 109 -12.14 2.58 8.66
N ILE A 110 -10.92 2.59 8.14
CA ILE A 110 -9.86 3.55 8.50
C ILE A 110 -9.68 4.49 7.29
N GLY A 111 -10.16 5.72 7.39
CA GLY A 111 -10.31 6.61 6.23
C GLY A 111 -9.79 8.02 6.41
N GLY A 112 -8.94 8.50 5.51
CA GLY A 112 -8.62 9.93 5.43
C GLY A 112 -7.70 10.46 6.53
N ASN A 113 -7.01 9.59 7.27
CA ASN A 113 -6.17 9.99 8.41
C ASN A 113 -4.76 10.44 7.97
N VAL A 114 -4.12 11.22 8.83
CA VAL A 114 -2.70 11.59 8.72
C VAL A 114 -1.97 10.99 9.92
N VAL A 115 -1.04 10.08 9.66
CA VAL A 115 -0.22 9.41 10.67
C VAL A 115 1.23 9.79 10.46
N THR A 116 1.87 10.28 11.53
CA THR A 116 3.30 10.54 11.59
C THR A 116 3.91 9.66 12.68
N ASP A 117 4.93 8.88 12.34
CA ASP A 117 5.65 8.03 13.30
C ASP A 117 4.76 6.97 14.00
N GLY A 118 4.24 6.03 13.21
CA GLY A 118 3.53 4.88 13.75
C GLY A 118 2.92 3.95 12.70
N THR A 119 2.42 2.80 13.16
CA THR A 119 1.74 1.78 12.36
C THR A 119 0.22 1.97 12.41
N VAL A 120 -0.45 1.68 11.30
CA VAL A 120 -1.90 1.46 11.25
C VAL A 120 -2.20 -0.03 11.25
N THR A 121 -3.18 -0.46 12.04
CA THR A 121 -3.58 -1.86 12.19
C THR A 121 -5.05 -2.02 11.81
N ALA A 122 -5.35 -2.96 10.91
CA ALA A 122 -6.70 -3.31 10.50
C ALA A 122 -6.90 -4.83 10.59
N ILE A 123 -7.68 -5.29 11.56
CA ILE A 123 -7.89 -6.72 11.85
C ILE A 123 -9.39 -7.03 11.90
N GLY A 124 -9.84 -7.95 11.06
CA GLY A 124 -11.25 -8.35 10.97
C GLY A 124 -11.73 -8.41 9.53
N ASN A 125 -13.02 -8.62 9.34
CA ASN A 125 -13.62 -8.91 8.04
C ASN A 125 -14.32 -7.68 7.46
N ASP A 126 -14.46 -7.64 6.14
CA ASP A 126 -15.10 -6.55 5.41
C ASP A 126 -14.50 -5.16 5.75
N LEU A 127 -13.17 -5.09 5.88
CA LEU A 127 -12.48 -3.86 6.25
C LEU A 127 -12.08 -3.02 5.04
N LEU A 128 -12.10 -1.70 5.23
CA LEU A 128 -11.65 -0.72 4.24
C LEU A 128 -10.60 0.21 4.85
N VAL A 129 -9.41 0.29 4.26
CA VAL A 129 -8.35 1.23 4.62
C VAL A 129 -8.09 2.15 3.44
N ARG A 130 -8.47 3.43 3.53
CA ARG A 130 -8.41 4.32 2.38
C ARG A 130 -8.05 5.77 2.61
N ASN A 131 -7.47 6.41 1.59
CA ASN A 131 -7.19 7.85 1.59
C ASN A 131 -6.30 8.30 2.77
N ASN A 132 -5.51 7.41 3.36
CA ASN A 132 -4.64 7.75 4.49
C ASN A 132 -3.26 8.21 3.99
N GLN A 133 -2.64 9.11 4.75
CA GLN A 133 -1.23 9.45 4.63
C GLN A 133 -0.52 8.89 5.86
N ILE A 134 0.36 7.92 5.66
CA ILE A 134 0.99 7.17 6.74
C ILE A 134 2.50 7.20 6.53
N SER A 135 3.20 7.92 7.40
CA SER A 135 4.66 7.82 7.54
C SER A 135 4.97 6.99 8.77
N ALA A 136 5.61 5.84 8.60
CA ALA A 136 5.94 4.94 9.70
C ALA A 136 6.97 5.56 10.65
N GLY A 137 7.84 6.46 10.17
CA GLY A 137 8.88 7.09 10.97
C GLY A 137 9.85 6.05 11.54
N SER A 138 9.74 5.78 12.83
CA SER A 138 10.53 4.77 13.55
C SER A 138 9.85 3.40 13.64
N ALA A 139 8.58 3.29 13.23
CA ALA A 139 7.87 2.03 13.18
C ALA A 139 8.41 1.11 12.07
N ASN A 140 8.25 -0.20 12.27
CA ASN A 140 8.69 -1.20 11.30
C ASN A 140 7.83 -1.21 10.04
N SER A 141 6.52 -0.95 10.18
CA SER A 141 5.56 -1.06 9.09
C SER A 141 4.63 0.13 9.03
N THR A 142 4.14 0.52 7.85
CA THR A 142 3.08 1.54 7.76
C THR A 142 1.70 0.95 8.08
N LEU A 143 1.39 -0.24 7.57
CA LEU A 143 0.08 -0.85 7.67
C LEU A 143 0.19 -2.36 7.92
N TYR A 144 -0.48 -2.86 8.96
CA TYR A 144 -0.66 -4.27 9.24
C TYR A 144 -2.12 -4.68 9.00
N VAL A 145 -2.34 -5.71 8.18
CA VAL A 145 -3.67 -6.18 7.78
C VAL A 145 -3.86 -7.67 8.04
N GLN A 146 -5.04 -8.01 8.53
CA GLN A 146 -5.46 -9.39 8.77
C GLN A 146 -6.98 -9.52 8.66
N GLY A 147 -7.47 -10.45 7.85
CA GLY A 147 -8.90 -10.77 7.75
C GLY A 147 -9.42 -10.84 6.31
N ASP A 148 -10.72 -11.10 6.16
CA ASP A 148 -11.30 -11.53 4.88
C ASP A 148 -12.70 -10.96 4.65
N PRO A 149 -12.91 -10.08 3.64
CA PRO A 149 -11.89 -9.36 2.85
C PRO A 149 -11.40 -8.08 3.53
N VAL A 150 -10.19 -7.64 3.19
CA VAL A 150 -9.64 -6.30 3.49
C VAL A 150 -9.31 -5.58 2.19
N THR A 151 -9.85 -4.38 1.99
CA THR A 151 -9.52 -3.51 0.86
C THR A 151 -8.64 -2.36 1.33
N VAL A 152 -7.48 -2.18 0.68
CA VAL A 152 -6.52 -1.10 0.94
C VAL A 152 -6.39 -0.25 -0.31
N GLU A 153 -6.95 0.96 -0.30
CA GLU A 153 -6.97 1.80 -1.51
C GLU A 153 -6.63 3.27 -1.30
N ASP A 154 -6.01 3.90 -2.29
CA ASP A 154 -5.75 5.34 -2.30
C ASP A 154 -4.92 5.85 -1.10
N ASN A 155 -4.03 5.02 -0.55
CA ASN A 155 -3.16 5.43 0.56
C ASN A 155 -1.78 5.89 0.08
N SER A 156 -1.18 6.83 0.80
CA SER A 156 0.23 7.21 0.68
C SER A 156 0.99 6.66 1.86
N LEU A 157 1.90 5.72 1.61
CA LEU A 157 2.67 4.98 2.60
C LEU A 157 4.15 5.33 2.45
N SER A 158 4.81 5.75 3.52
CA SER A 158 6.23 6.13 3.46
C SER A 158 7.05 5.77 4.69
N ASP A 159 8.37 5.79 4.51
CA ASP A 159 9.38 5.80 5.57
C ASP A 159 9.33 4.58 6.51
N ALA A 160 8.84 3.44 6.03
CA ALA A 160 8.85 2.20 6.81
C ALA A 160 10.23 1.53 6.76
N THR A 161 10.74 1.17 7.93
CA THR A 161 12.03 0.45 8.03
C THR A 161 11.96 -0.93 7.37
N TYR A 162 10.81 -1.60 7.44
CA TYR A 162 10.60 -2.92 6.87
C TYR A 162 9.46 -2.92 5.87
N TYR A 163 8.20 -2.78 6.30
CA TYR A 163 7.06 -3.13 5.47
C TYR A 163 6.14 -1.96 5.16
N GLY A 164 5.67 -1.87 3.92
CA GLY A 164 4.58 -0.95 3.59
C GLY A 164 3.28 -1.53 4.15
N ILE A 165 2.79 -2.55 3.46
CA ILE A 165 1.67 -3.37 3.89
C ILE A 165 2.22 -4.74 4.31
N ASP A 166 2.00 -5.09 5.56
CA ASP A 166 2.25 -6.41 6.15
C ASP A 166 0.91 -7.15 6.25
N ALA A 167 0.72 -8.15 5.40
CA ALA A 167 -0.48 -8.97 5.38
C ALA A 167 -0.17 -10.40 5.81
N SER A 168 -0.92 -10.90 6.78
CA SER A 168 -0.82 -12.28 7.24
C SER A 168 -2.19 -12.91 7.53
N PRO A 169 -2.33 -14.24 7.46
CA PRO A 169 -3.48 -14.95 7.98
C PRO A 169 -3.71 -14.62 9.45
N GLY A 170 -4.97 -14.65 9.86
CA GLY A 170 -5.28 -14.65 11.27
C GLY A 170 -5.02 -15.98 11.92
N MET A 171 -4.87 -15.98 13.25
CA MET A 171 -4.70 -17.21 14.03
C MET A 171 -5.84 -18.23 13.83
N VAL A 172 -6.98 -17.78 13.32
CA VAL A 172 -8.21 -18.58 13.19
C VAL A 172 -8.97 -18.34 11.89
N SER A 173 -8.40 -17.59 10.95
CA SER A 173 -9.09 -17.21 9.70
C SER A 173 -8.11 -16.95 8.56
N SER A 174 -8.59 -17.22 7.34
CA SER A 174 -7.89 -16.80 6.12
C SER A 174 -7.83 -15.27 6.03
N THR A 175 -6.93 -14.76 5.21
CA THR A 175 -6.84 -13.34 4.86
C THR A 175 -6.99 -13.18 3.35
N SER A 176 -7.86 -12.27 2.92
CA SER A 176 -7.97 -11.86 1.53
C SER A 176 -7.79 -10.36 1.45
N VAL A 177 -6.73 -9.92 0.76
CA VAL A 177 -6.40 -8.50 0.66
C VAL A 177 -6.41 -8.03 -0.79
N THR A 178 -7.03 -6.87 -1.00
CA THR A 178 -7.05 -6.18 -2.29
C THR A 178 -6.39 -4.81 -2.13
N MET A 179 -5.38 -4.51 -2.95
CA MET A 179 -4.54 -3.32 -2.83
C MET A 179 -4.54 -2.51 -4.12
N TRP A 180 -5.16 -1.33 -4.12
CA TRP A 180 -5.33 -0.51 -5.33
C TRP A 180 -4.94 0.95 -5.14
N ARG A 181 -4.32 1.58 -6.14
CA ARG A 181 -4.03 3.02 -6.16
C ARG A 181 -3.23 3.52 -4.94
N ASN A 182 -2.45 2.66 -4.30
CA ASN A 182 -1.56 3.06 -3.21
C ASN A 182 -0.24 3.59 -3.77
N THR A 183 0.39 4.50 -3.04
CA THR A 183 1.74 5.02 -3.33
C THR A 183 2.69 4.61 -2.21
N PHE A 184 3.78 3.93 -2.55
CA PHE A 184 4.80 3.45 -1.62
C PHE A 184 6.09 4.24 -1.84
N THR A 185 6.58 4.95 -0.82
CA THR A 185 7.75 5.82 -0.93
C THR A 185 8.79 5.49 0.14
N GLN A 186 10.03 5.17 -0.27
CA GLN A 186 11.14 4.91 0.66
C GLN A 186 10.83 3.80 1.67
N ILE A 187 10.22 2.72 1.18
CA ILE A 187 9.90 1.54 1.98
C ILE A 187 10.78 0.39 1.52
N ASN A 188 11.39 -0.32 2.47
CA ASN A 188 12.30 -1.42 2.18
C ASN A 188 11.62 -2.59 1.45
N THR A 189 10.49 -3.06 1.99
CA THR A 189 9.63 -4.08 1.39
C THR A 189 8.18 -3.56 1.34
N PRO A 190 7.75 -2.88 0.26
CA PRO A 190 6.42 -2.30 0.14
C PRO A 190 5.26 -3.24 0.44
N ILE A 191 5.35 -4.49 0.01
CA ILE A 191 4.30 -5.50 0.22
C ILE A 191 4.95 -6.76 0.78
N TYR A 192 4.54 -7.13 1.99
CA TYR A 192 4.94 -8.37 2.64
C TYR A 192 3.72 -9.25 2.84
N LEU A 193 3.77 -10.47 2.27
CA LEU A 193 2.70 -11.46 2.33
C LEU A 193 3.22 -12.69 3.06
N SER A 194 2.76 -12.90 4.30
CA SER A 194 3.32 -13.95 5.17
C SER A 194 2.25 -14.90 5.65
N ASP A 195 2.41 -16.17 5.32
CA ASP A 195 1.63 -17.27 5.87
C ASP A 195 2.61 -18.20 6.61
N SER A 196 2.76 -17.96 7.91
CA SER A 196 3.78 -18.64 8.71
C SER A 196 3.47 -20.10 9.01
N ASP A 197 2.22 -20.54 8.84
CA ASP A 197 1.79 -21.92 9.06
C ASP A 197 0.86 -22.38 7.92
N PRO A 198 1.39 -22.65 6.71
CA PRO A 198 0.57 -23.08 5.58
C PRO A 198 -0.10 -24.45 5.79
N SER A 199 0.10 -25.09 6.95
CA SER A 199 -0.53 -26.36 7.33
C SER A 199 -1.85 -26.20 8.10
N ASP A 200 -2.16 -25.00 8.57
CA ASP A 200 -3.37 -24.70 9.36
C ASP A 200 -4.66 -24.58 8.53
N ALA A 201 -4.55 -24.70 7.21
CA ALA A 201 -5.61 -24.57 6.22
C ALA A 201 -6.20 -23.16 6.05
N PHE A 202 -5.60 -22.14 6.67
CA PHE A 202 -5.88 -20.74 6.37
C PHE A 202 -5.04 -20.33 5.16
N ALA A 203 -5.67 -19.56 4.26
CA ALA A 203 -5.00 -19.07 3.07
C ALA A 203 -4.76 -17.57 3.18
N LEU A 204 -3.63 -17.11 2.66
CA LEU A 204 -3.43 -15.71 2.29
C LEU A 204 -3.63 -15.57 0.78
N THR A 205 -4.60 -14.75 0.38
CA THR A 205 -4.82 -14.34 -1.01
C THR A 205 -4.63 -12.84 -1.15
N ALA A 206 -4.00 -12.42 -2.24
CA ALA A 206 -3.73 -11.01 -2.50
C ALA A 206 -3.98 -10.66 -3.97
N THR A 207 -4.57 -9.49 -4.20
CA THR A 207 -4.62 -8.82 -5.50
C THR A 207 -3.99 -7.43 -5.35
N ILE A 208 -2.98 -7.14 -6.15
CA ILE A 208 -2.20 -5.89 -6.13
C ILE A 208 -2.39 -5.23 -7.48
N GLY A 209 -3.22 -4.19 -7.57
CA GLY A 209 -3.63 -3.65 -8.87
C GLY A 209 -4.66 -4.55 -9.55
N GLY A 210 -4.46 -4.87 -10.83
CA GLY A 210 -5.41 -5.67 -11.63
C GLY A 210 -6.04 -4.92 -12.81
N SER A 211 -5.90 -3.59 -12.86
CA SER A 211 -6.21 -2.77 -14.03
C SER A 211 -5.40 -1.47 -14.04
N PRO A 212 -5.26 -0.78 -15.19
CA PRO A 212 -4.53 0.49 -15.24
C PRO A 212 -5.09 1.59 -14.32
N SER A 213 -6.41 1.57 -14.03
CA SER A 213 -7.04 2.51 -13.09
C SER A 213 -6.84 2.14 -11.63
N GLU A 214 -6.34 0.94 -11.34
CA GLU A 214 -6.09 0.41 -10.00
C GLU A 214 -4.60 0.37 -9.65
N ALA A 215 -3.75 0.87 -10.56
CA ALA A 215 -2.30 0.81 -10.48
C ALA A 215 -1.75 1.38 -9.16
N ASN A 216 -0.99 0.57 -8.43
CA ASN A 216 -0.14 1.07 -7.36
C ASN A 216 1.13 1.70 -7.95
N THR A 217 1.74 2.62 -7.21
CA THR A 217 2.97 3.31 -7.60
C THR A 217 4.07 3.11 -6.54
N PHE A 218 5.23 2.64 -6.98
CA PHE A 218 6.39 2.41 -6.12
C PHE A 218 7.49 3.43 -6.46
N VAL A 219 7.90 4.23 -5.48
CA VAL A 219 8.86 5.34 -5.65
C VAL A 219 10.03 5.17 -4.69
N ASN A 220 11.24 4.94 -5.21
CA ASN A 220 12.44 4.71 -4.39
C ASN A 220 12.18 3.68 -3.27
N SER A 221 11.39 2.66 -3.56
CA SER A 221 11.02 1.60 -2.65
C SER A 221 11.52 0.27 -3.21
N GLY A 222 11.68 -0.73 -2.35
CA GLY A 222 12.46 -1.91 -2.69
C GLY A 222 13.96 -1.66 -2.50
N GLY A 223 14.76 -2.68 -2.80
CA GLY A 223 16.21 -2.59 -2.72
C GLY A 223 16.87 -1.82 -3.83
N THR A 224 18.15 -1.55 -3.66
CA THR A 224 19.02 -1.57 -4.83
C THR A 224 19.21 -3.04 -5.21
N LEU A 225 19.12 -3.38 -6.50
CA LEU A 225 19.44 -4.71 -7.04
C LEU A 225 20.61 -5.37 -6.27
N GLY A 226 20.30 -6.39 -5.46
CA GLY A 226 21.27 -7.14 -4.65
C GLY A 226 21.26 -6.88 -3.13
N ASP A 227 20.47 -5.92 -2.64
CA ASP A 227 20.14 -5.79 -1.22
C ASP A 227 18.96 -6.72 -0.86
N LEU A 228 18.85 -7.15 0.41
CA LEU A 228 17.82 -8.10 0.90
C LEU A 228 16.43 -7.46 1.06
N SER A 229 15.97 -6.78 0.01
CA SER A 229 14.83 -5.89 0.03
C SER A 229 14.10 -6.03 -1.30
N TYR A 230 12.82 -6.33 -1.25
CA TYR A 230 12.01 -6.73 -2.39
C TYR A 230 10.80 -5.80 -2.52
N LEU A 231 10.32 -5.53 -3.73
CA LEU A 231 9.04 -4.85 -3.96
C LEU A 231 7.86 -5.66 -3.43
N VAL A 232 7.93 -6.98 -3.58
CA VAL A 232 7.00 -7.95 -2.99
C VAL A 232 7.80 -9.09 -2.38
N GLU A 233 7.57 -9.39 -1.11
CA GLU A 233 8.16 -10.56 -0.44
C GLU A 233 7.06 -11.49 0.03
N MET A 234 7.10 -12.74 -0.47
CA MET A 234 6.22 -13.81 -0.03
C MET A 234 6.96 -14.73 0.95
N LYS A 235 6.29 -15.11 2.04
CA LYS A 235 6.82 -16.07 3.01
C LYS A 235 5.76 -17.07 3.45
N GLY A 236 5.66 -18.17 2.70
CA GLY A 236 4.71 -19.25 2.98
C GLY A 236 3.37 -19.21 2.22
N PRO A 237 2.87 -18.09 1.64
CA PRO A 237 1.66 -18.15 0.82
C PRO A 237 1.89 -19.05 -0.39
N THR A 238 0.95 -19.97 -0.59
CA THR A 238 0.97 -20.93 -1.71
C THR A 238 0.09 -20.50 -2.88
N ALA A 239 -0.83 -19.56 -2.65
CA ALA A 239 -1.70 -19.04 -3.70
C ALA A 239 -0.95 -18.06 -4.60
N ASN A 240 -1.25 -18.10 -5.90
CA ASN A 240 -0.72 -17.10 -6.84
C ASN A 240 -1.28 -15.72 -6.51
N VAL A 241 -0.46 -14.69 -6.73
CA VAL A 241 -0.79 -13.29 -6.52
C VAL A 241 -0.95 -12.63 -7.88
N ASN A 242 -2.12 -12.01 -8.12
CA ASN A 242 -2.27 -11.11 -9.26
C ASN A 242 -1.67 -9.75 -8.88
N ALA A 243 -0.63 -9.33 -9.58
CA ALA A 243 0.07 -8.07 -9.39
C ALA A 243 0.19 -7.25 -10.69
N GLU A 244 -0.75 -7.44 -11.63
CA GLU A 244 -0.74 -6.77 -12.92
C GLU A 244 -1.03 -5.27 -12.82
N HIS A 245 -0.59 -4.54 -13.84
CA HIS A 245 -0.89 -3.13 -14.10
C HIS A 245 -0.36 -2.14 -13.05
N ASN A 246 0.66 -2.52 -12.27
CA ASN A 246 1.31 -1.60 -11.35
C ASN A 246 2.46 -0.83 -12.01
N ASN A 247 2.77 0.35 -11.46
CA ASN A 247 3.99 1.10 -11.75
C ASN A 247 5.05 0.78 -10.70
N TRP A 248 5.83 -0.26 -10.95
CA TRP A 248 6.88 -0.78 -10.07
C TRP A 248 8.11 0.12 -9.94
N GLY A 249 8.18 1.24 -10.66
CA GLY A 249 9.38 2.11 -10.66
C GLY A 249 10.55 1.57 -11.49
N LEU A 250 10.38 0.44 -12.19
CA LEU A 250 11.39 -0.26 -12.98
C LEU A 250 11.04 -0.32 -14.46
N CYS A 251 12.03 -0.51 -15.33
CA CYS A 251 11.89 -0.34 -16.77
C CYS A 251 11.60 -1.64 -17.53
N THR A 252 11.96 -2.78 -16.97
CA THR A 252 11.85 -4.08 -17.64
C THR A 252 11.26 -5.14 -16.72
N ALA A 253 10.60 -6.13 -17.30
CA ALA A 253 10.10 -7.29 -16.56
C ALA A 253 11.21 -8.03 -15.81
N ALA A 254 12.41 -8.11 -16.39
CA ALA A 254 13.55 -8.79 -15.78
C ALA A 254 14.09 -8.06 -14.54
N GLU A 255 13.98 -6.72 -14.49
CA GLU A 255 14.30 -5.95 -13.28
C GLU A 255 13.22 -6.16 -12.22
N ILE A 256 11.93 -6.16 -12.61
CA ILE A 256 10.81 -6.39 -11.67
C ILE A 256 10.88 -7.78 -11.05
N GLU A 257 11.10 -8.82 -11.87
CA GLU A 257 11.25 -10.20 -11.42
C GLU A 257 12.37 -10.36 -10.37
N GLN A 258 13.49 -9.62 -10.50
CA GLN A 258 14.60 -9.69 -9.53
C GLN A 258 14.26 -9.03 -8.18
N GLU A 259 13.24 -8.18 -8.15
CA GLU A 259 12.78 -7.44 -6.97
C GLU A 259 11.51 -8.07 -6.37
N ILE A 260 11.12 -9.27 -6.79
CA ILE A 260 10.01 -10.02 -6.22
C ILE A 260 10.55 -11.34 -5.68
N TYR A 261 10.31 -11.62 -4.39
CA TYR A 261 10.64 -12.93 -3.80
C TYR A 261 9.39 -13.81 -3.78
N HIS A 262 9.39 -14.85 -4.64
CA HIS A 262 8.22 -15.70 -4.89
C HIS A 262 8.60 -17.12 -5.35
N GLN A 263 7.69 -17.82 -6.05
CA GLN A 263 7.88 -19.22 -6.50
C GLN A 263 9.20 -19.49 -7.23
N VAL A 264 9.72 -18.51 -7.98
CA VAL A 264 10.97 -18.65 -8.73
C VAL A 264 12.17 -18.80 -7.79
N ASP A 265 12.15 -18.13 -6.65
CA ASP A 265 13.19 -18.20 -5.63
C ASP A 265 12.98 -19.37 -4.66
N ASP A 266 11.72 -19.67 -4.35
CA ASP A 266 11.32 -20.78 -3.48
C ASP A 266 10.08 -21.48 -4.04
N PRO A 267 10.21 -22.74 -4.52
CA PRO A 267 9.10 -23.46 -5.14
C PRO A 267 7.95 -23.79 -4.19
N ALA A 268 8.10 -23.58 -2.87
CA ALA A 268 7.02 -23.72 -1.90
C ALA A 268 5.99 -22.56 -1.96
N GLN A 269 6.32 -21.46 -2.64
CA GLN A 269 5.50 -20.26 -2.69
C GLN A 269 4.62 -20.21 -3.95
N GLY A 270 3.59 -19.37 -3.92
CA GLY A 270 2.81 -18.99 -5.10
C GLY A 270 3.60 -18.10 -6.07
N LEU A 271 3.14 -18.04 -7.32
CA LEU A 271 3.72 -17.15 -8.34
C LEU A 271 3.13 -15.73 -8.21
N VAL A 272 3.94 -14.70 -8.38
CA VAL A 272 3.47 -13.32 -8.57
C VAL A 272 3.38 -13.03 -10.06
N ASP A 273 2.16 -12.79 -10.55
CA ASP A 273 1.92 -12.42 -11.94
C ASP A 273 1.84 -10.90 -12.08
N PHE A 274 2.90 -10.25 -12.59
CA PHE A 274 2.99 -8.79 -12.67
C PHE A 274 2.90 -8.23 -14.10
N GLU A 275 2.82 -9.09 -15.13
CA GLU A 275 2.71 -8.66 -16.52
C GLU A 275 1.24 -8.62 -16.97
N PRO A 276 0.78 -7.51 -17.56
CA PRO A 276 1.54 -6.34 -18.00
C PRO A 276 1.82 -5.34 -16.87
N PHE A 277 2.93 -4.61 -16.95
CA PHE A 277 3.27 -3.53 -16.01
C PHE A 277 3.34 -2.15 -16.67
N ILE A 278 3.31 -1.09 -15.85
CA ILE A 278 3.45 0.30 -16.30
C ILE A 278 4.90 0.74 -16.10
N ALA A 279 5.65 0.88 -17.19
CA ALA A 279 7.01 1.41 -17.14
C ALA A 279 7.01 2.92 -16.83
N PRO A 280 7.91 3.42 -15.95
CA PRO A 280 8.10 4.85 -15.73
C PRO A 280 8.43 5.60 -17.02
N GLY A 281 7.97 6.85 -17.14
CA GLY A 281 8.27 7.69 -18.31
C GLY A 281 9.75 8.00 -18.52
N SER A 282 10.60 7.81 -17.50
CA SER A 282 12.06 7.93 -17.58
C SER A 282 12.73 6.75 -18.26
N CYS A 283 12.03 5.64 -18.47
CA CYS A 283 12.55 4.48 -19.16
C CYS A 283 12.74 4.84 -20.63
N THR A 284 13.99 5.11 -21.02
CA THR A 284 14.31 5.31 -22.43
C THR A 284 14.02 4.02 -23.16
N ALA A 285 13.03 4.04 -24.06
CA ALA A 285 12.92 2.98 -25.05
C ALA A 285 14.30 2.85 -25.72
N PRO A 286 14.81 1.62 -25.93
CA PRO A 286 16.07 1.45 -26.63
C PRO A 286 15.99 2.26 -27.92
N THR A 287 16.88 3.24 -28.07
CA THR A 287 16.93 4.02 -29.31
C THR A 287 17.05 2.99 -30.43
N PRO A 288 16.10 2.92 -31.38
CA PRO A 288 16.15 1.91 -32.41
C PRO A 288 17.51 2.05 -33.08
N THR A 289 18.34 1.01 -32.99
CA THR A 289 19.65 1.01 -33.64
C THR A 289 19.40 1.35 -35.09
N PRO A 290 19.93 2.47 -35.63
CA PRO A 290 19.70 2.83 -37.01
C PRO A 290 20.17 1.65 -37.85
N THR A 291 19.22 1.02 -38.55
CA THR A 291 19.56 -0.07 -39.46
C THR A 291 20.57 0.51 -40.45
N PRO A 292 21.78 -0.08 -40.60
CA PRO A 292 22.79 0.48 -41.46
C PRO A 292 22.17 0.72 -42.84
N THR A 293 22.13 1.98 -43.26
CA THR A 293 21.61 2.34 -44.57
C THR A 293 22.45 1.62 -45.60
N ARG A 294 21.87 0.61 -46.25
CA ARG A 294 22.59 -0.15 -47.27
C ARG A 294 22.76 0.77 -48.47
N ALA A 295 23.94 1.35 -48.62
CA ALA A 295 24.27 2.14 -49.80
C ALA A 295 24.26 1.23 -51.03
N VAL A 296 23.33 1.49 -51.94
CA VAL A 296 23.31 0.84 -53.26
C VAL A 296 24.06 1.75 -54.22
N THR A 297 25.25 1.33 -54.66
CA THR A 297 25.99 2.02 -55.71
C THR A 297 25.49 1.53 -57.07
N ILE A 298 24.79 2.40 -57.82
CA ILE A 298 24.41 2.14 -59.20
C ILE A 298 25.53 2.68 -60.11
N PRO A 299 26.18 1.86 -60.95
CA PRO A 299 27.18 2.35 -61.90
C PRO A 299 26.58 3.40 -62.85
N ALA A 300 27.40 4.36 -63.28
CA ALA A 300 26.98 5.34 -64.27
C ALA A 300 26.42 4.63 -65.52
N GLN A 301 25.29 5.14 -66.04
CA GLN A 301 24.56 4.59 -67.20
C GLN A 301 23.89 3.22 -66.99
N SER A 302 23.74 2.75 -65.75
CA SER A 302 22.92 1.56 -65.41
C SER A 302 21.54 1.96 -64.86
N TRP A 303 20.58 1.06 -64.97
CA TRP A 303 19.24 1.17 -64.36
C TRP A 303 19.11 0.11 -63.27
N ALA A 304 18.46 0.46 -62.15
CA ALA A 304 18.14 -0.46 -61.08
C ALA A 304 16.62 -0.47 -60.90
N ASN A 305 16.03 -1.67 -60.86
CA ASN A 305 14.63 -1.84 -60.52
C ASN A 305 14.50 -2.04 -59.01
N PHE A 306 13.71 -1.20 -58.36
CA PHE A 306 13.35 -1.36 -56.96
C PHE A 306 11.90 -1.84 -56.88
N ALA A 307 11.67 -2.88 -56.09
CA ALA A 307 10.32 -3.28 -55.69
C ALA A 307 10.12 -2.83 -54.24
N TRP A 308 9.11 -1.99 -54.02
CA TRP A 308 8.72 -1.54 -52.68
C TRP A 308 7.64 -2.47 -52.12
N THR A 309 7.81 -2.92 -50.89
CA THR A 309 6.84 -3.79 -50.18
C THR A 309 6.40 -3.20 -48.83
N GLY A 310 6.56 -1.90 -48.63
CA GLY A 310 6.13 -1.22 -47.40
C GLY A 310 4.67 -0.79 -47.44
N ASP A 311 4.13 -0.44 -46.27
CA ASP A 311 2.71 -0.05 -46.09
C ASP A 311 2.38 1.36 -46.64
N THR A 312 3.40 2.17 -46.97
CA THR A 312 3.22 3.48 -47.61
C THR A 312 2.95 3.34 -49.11
N SER A 313 2.21 4.31 -49.66
CA SER A 313 1.84 4.27 -51.07
C SER A 313 3.05 4.47 -51.98
N ALA A 314 3.02 3.88 -53.19
CA ALA A 314 4.08 4.06 -54.17
C ALA A 314 4.33 5.54 -54.56
N GLN A 315 3.29 6.38 -54.49
CA GLN A 315 3.38 7.81 -54.78
C GLN A 315 4.18 8.55 -53.69
N GLU A 316 3.92 8.25 -52.42
CA GLU A 316 4.60 8.85 -51.29
C GLU A 316 6.10 8.57 -51.30
N VAL A 317 6.48 7.36 -51.74
CA VAL A 317 7.89 6.99 -51.97
C VAL A 317 8.49 7.78 -53.13
N ALA A 318 7.78 7.91 -54.25
CA ALA A 318 8.25 8.65 -55.42
C ALA A 318 8.50 10.14 -55.09
N ASP A 319 7.63 10.74 -54.29
CA ASP A 319 7.73 12.14 -53.87
C ASP A 319 8.99 12.39 -53.01
N CYS A 320 9.45 11.39 -52.24
CA CYS A 320 10.70 11.49 -51.46
C CYS A 320 11.97 11.54 -52.30
N PHE A 321 11.96 10.97 -53.52
CA PHE A 321 13.14 10.96 -54.40
C PHE A 321 13.21 12.17 -55.35
N GLY A 322 12.13 12.95 -55.45
CA GLY A 322 12.00 14.12 -56.32
C GLY A 322 11.72 13.76 -57.78
N GLU A 323 10.90 14.58 -58.44
CA GLU A 323 10.55 14.41 -59.85
C GLU A 323 11.81 14.36 -60.73
N GLY A 324 11.95 13.30 -61.53
CA GLY A 324 13.05 13.12 -62.49
C GLY A 324 14.19 12.18 -62.06
N ARG A 325 14.12 11.54 -60.89
CA ARG A 325 15.10 10.52 -60.45
C ARG A 325 14.63 9.07 -60.56
N ILE A 326 13.36 8.86 -60.87
CA ILE A 326 12.74 7.55 -61.11
C ILE A 326 12.07 7.63 -62.48
N ALA A 327 12.34 6.64 -63.34
CA ALA A 327 11.78 6.51 -64.68
C ALA A 327 10.85 5.29 -64.76
#